data_AF-A0A927CTC4-F1
#
_entry.id   AF-A0A927CTC4-F1
#
_cell.length_a   1.000
_cell.length_b   1.000
_cell.length_c   1.000
_cell.angle_alpha   90.00
_cell.angle_beta   90.00
_cell.angle_gamma   90.00
#
_symmetry.space_group_name_H-M   'P 1'
#
loop_
_entity.id
_entity.type
_entity.pdbx_description
1 polymer ?
#
loop_
_entity_poly.entity_id
_entity_poly.type
_entity_poly.pdbx_seq_one_letter_code
_entity_poly.pdbx_strand_id
1 'polypeptide(L)'
;MPFTFSHALYAAPLKKAVPRLSATGLILGSFAPDFEYFIAMVPFRSVGHSIDSFILMAFPLCVALAFAFHRIVLPSLHEFLPGYGRIDRFAKASVRPWKLASASDWIVFFLSAFIGFISHLFLDNWTHASGWFVVRLPLLRATLAGDELYHILQLSLSALGIALPAYLLFRKWRIWQRANQGRSADAGGSGIKRFKSNWLLLLAVSFALFAGKLISTGDYMILGVWIVAPITASLVGLFAASLRIASARAGKEAKGWIGIFAILGAIALYKLAAGLFGFHLWLWILFIWILSAVILITTLIINDNN
;
A
#
# COMPACT_ATOMS: atom_id res chain seq x y z
N MET A 1 -7.77 -5.60 -14.20
CA MET A 1 -7.24 -5.73 -12.83
C MET A 1 -6.93 -7.17 -12.52
N PRO A 2 -5.65 -7.57 -12.50
CA PRO A 2 -5.22 -8.74 -11.76
C PRO A 2 -4.32 -8.25 -10.61
N PHE A 3 -4.85 -7.55 -9.60
CA PHE A 3 -4.11 -7.22 -8.36
C PHE A 3 -2.88 -6.29 -8.48
N THR A 4 -3.08 -5.01 -8.11
CA THR A 4 -2.06 -3.93 -8.09
C THR A 4 -0.71 -4.30 -7.47
N PHE A 5 -0.70 -5.03 -6.34
CA PHE A 5 0.55 -5.33 -5.63
C PHE A 5 1.53 -6.16 -6.45
N SER A 6 1.04 -6.89 -7.46
CA SER A 6 1.85 -7.66 -8.40
C SER A 6 2.81 -6.79 -9.22
N HIS A 7 2.43 -5.53 -9.50
CA HIS A 7 3.20 -4.64 -10.37
C HIS A 7 4.58 -4.29 -9.80
N ALA A 8 4.74 -4.32 -8.47
CA ALA A 8 6.00 -4.05 -7.81
C ALA A 8 7.13 -4.99 -8.26
N LEU A 9 6.80 -6.24 -8.63
CA LEU A 9 7.80 -7.19 -9.13
C LEU A 9 8.46 -6.70 -10.43
N TYR A 10 7.68 -6.08 -11.31
CA TYR A 10 8.13 -5.75 -12.66
C TYR A 10 9.06 -4.52 -12.70
N ALA A 11 9.10 -3.74 -11.62
CA ALA A 11 10.10 -2.71 -11.41
C ALA A 11 11.41 -3.24 -10.79
N ALA A 12 11.43 -4.47 -10.25
CA ALA A 12 12.58 -5.03 -9.55
C ALA A 12 13.85 -5.23 -10.41
N PRO A 13 13.78 -5.64 -11.70
CA PRO A 13 14.95 -5.71 -12.56
C PRO A 13 15.69 -4.37 -12.67
N LEU A 14 14.95 -3.26 -12.71
CA LEU A 14 15.52 -1.91 -12.78
C LEU A 14 16.28 -1.54 -11.50
N LYS A 15 15.77 -1.92 -10.33
CA LYS A 15 16.49 -1.76 -9.06
C LYS A 15 17.81 -2.56 -9.04
N LYS A 16 17.83 -3.74 -9.66
CA LYS A 16 19.04 -4.56 -9.77
C LYS A 16 20.06 -3.94 -10.74
N ALA A 17 19.60 -3.42 -11.87
CA ALA A 17 20.45 -2.77 -12.87
C ALA A 17 20.98 -1.40 -12.42
N VAL A 18 20.16 -0.65 -11.67
CA VAL A 18 20.51 0.69 -11.16
C VAL A 18 20.33 0.71 -9.64
N PRO A 19 21.35 0.27 -8.87
CA PRO A 19 21.27 0.15 -7.41
C PRO A 19 20.96 1.46 -6.67
N ARG A 20 21.16 2.62 -7.31
CA ARG A 20 20.83 3.94 -6.74
C ARG A 20 19.31 4.18 -6.66
N LEU A 21 18.49 3.53 -7.48
CA LEU A 21 17.03 3.72 -7.45
C LEU A 21 16.43 3.38 -6.08
N SER A 22 15.42 4.14 -5.65
CA SER A 22 14.69 3.88 -4.43
C SER A 22 13.72 2.71 -4.63
N ALA A 23 13.90 1.62 -3.87
CA ALA A 23 12.96 0.50 -3.89
C ALA A 23 11.55 0.94 -3.46
N THR A 24 11.44 1.78 -2.43
CA THR A 24 10.17 2.37 -1.99
C THR A 24 9.51 3.18 -3.10
N GLY A 25 10.30 4.00 -3.81
CA GLY A 25 9.82 4.78 -4.94
C GLY A 25 9.26 3.87 -6.03
N LEU A 26 10.06 2.91 -6.51
CA LEU A 26 9.62 1.94 -7.55
C LEU A 26 8.32 1.22 -7.18
N ILE A 27 8.21 0.74 -5.93
CA ILE A 27 7.03 0.01 -5.45
C ILE A 27 5.81 0.94 -5.43
N LEU A 28 5.87 2.07 -4.74
CA LEU A 28 4.72 2.97 -4.63
C LEU A 28 4.34 3.58 -5.98
N GLY A 29 5.32 3.89 -6.81
CA GLY A 29 5.12 4.28 -8.20
C GLY A 29 4.36 3.23 -9.00
N SER A 30 4.70 1.95 -8.85
CA SER A 30 4.00 0.86 -9.55
C SER A 30 2.56 0.64 -9.05
N PHE A 31 2.21 1.19 -7.89
CA PHE A 31 0.84 1.16 -7.34
C PHE A 31 0.05 2.43 -7.68
N ALA A 32 0.74 3.50 -8.06
CA ALA A 32 0.18 4.83 -8.22
C ALA A 32 -1.03 4.92 -9.15
N PRO A 33 -1.06 4.28 -10.34
CA PRO A 33 -2.22 4.35 -11.23
C PRO A 33 -3.51 3.81 -10.59
N ASP A 34 -3.35 2.92 -9.62
CA ASP A 34 -4.43 2.19 -8.98
C ASP A 34 -4.82 2.75 -7.62
N PHE A 35 -4.14 3.78 -7.12
CA PHE A 35 -4.48 4.38 -5.82
C PHE A 35 -5.95 4.81 -5.76
N GLU A 36 -6.52 5.27 -6.87
CA GLU A 36 -7.93 5.63 -6.96
C GLU A 36 -8.85 4.47 -6.55
N TYR A 37 -8.52 3.23 -6.93
CA TYR A 37 -9.28 2.05 -6.53
C TYR A 37 -9.30 1.87 -5.02
N PHE A 38 -8.13 2.00 -4.40
CA PHE A 38 -7.99 1.82 -2.96
C PHE A 38 -8.66 2.95 -2.19
N ILE A 39 -8.50 4.20 -2.62
CA ILE A 39 -9.09 5.38 -1.95
C ILE A 39 -10.63 5.36 -2.09
N ALA A 40 -11.15 5.04 -3.29
CA ALA A 40 -12.59 4.94 -3.51
C ALA A 40 -13.19 3.67 -2.90
N MET A 41 -12.35 2.70 -2.54
CA MET A 41 -12.69 1.36 -2.02
C MET A 41 -13.61 0.57 -2.98
N VAL A 42 -13.42 0.78 -4.28
CA VAL A 42 -14.18 0.16 -5.37
C VAL A 42 -13.36 0.32 -6.67
N PRO A 43 -13.53 -0.52 -7.70
CA PRO A 43 -12.98 -0.28 -9.03
C PRO A 43 -13.48 1.04 -9.65
N PHE A 44 -12.82 2.13 -9.30
CA PHE A 44 -12.97 3.50 -9.76
C PHE A 44 -11.70 4.00 -10.46
N ARG A 45 -11.85 4.48 -11.70
CA ARG A 45 -10.76 5.08 -12.49
C ARG A 45 -11.24 6.42 -13.02
N SER A 46 -10.49 7.49 -12.73
CA SER A 46 -10.71 8.80 -13.36
C SER A 46 -9.56 9.13 -14.30
N VAL A 47 -8.52 9.79 -13.80
CA VAL A 47 -7.35 10.23 -14.57
C VAL A 47 -6.06 9.54 -14.14
N GLY A 48 -6.08 8.62 -13.17
CA GLY A 48 -4.90 8.03 -12.51
C GLY A 48 -3.84 7.39 -13.44
N HIS A 49 -4.20 7.07 -14.68
CA HIS A 49 -3.27 6.52 -15.69
C HIS A 49 -2.58 7.59 -16.55
N SER A 50 -2.79 8.89 -16.28
CA SER A 50 -2.12 9.99 -17.00
C SER A 50 -0.85 10.48 -16.28
N ILE A 51 0.12 10.98 -17.04
CA ILE A 51 1.37 11.55 -16.47
C ILE A 51 1.07 12.75 -15.58
N ASP A 52 0.13 13.61 -15.97
CA ASP A 52 -0.25 14.78 -15.18
C ASP A 52 -0.86 14.36 -13.82
N SER A 53 -1.68 13.31 -13.80
CA SER A 53 -2.23 12.77 -12.55
C SER A 53 -1.17 12.17 -11.65
N PHE A 54 -0.09 11.60 -12.20
CA PHE A 54 1.02 11.10 -11.39
C PHE A 54 1.63 12.24 -10.58
N ILE A 55 1.89 13.39 -11.20
CA ILE A 55 2.49 14.54 -10.52
C ILE A 55 1.47 15.18 -9.57
N LEU A 56 0.25 15.43 -10.05
CA LEU A 56 -0.75 16.22 -9.33
C LEU A 56 -1.45 15.46 -8.20
N MET A 57 -1.45 14.13 -8.22
CA MET A 57 -2.30 13.32 -7.33
C MET A 57 -1.53 12.14 -6.72
N ALA A 58 -0.90 11.31 -7.55
CA ALA A 58 -0.32 10.06 -7.05
C ALA A 58 1.00 10.25 -6.31
N PHE A 59 1.88 11.16 -6.77
CA PHE A 59 3.18 11.40 -6.14
C PHE A 59 3.07 11.96 -4.72
N PRO A 60 2.20 12.95 -4.41
CA PRO A 60 1.95 13.37 -3.03
C PRO A 60 1.56 12.21 -2.11
N LEU A 61 0.72 11.30 -2.61
CA LEU A 61 0.31 10.13 -1.86
C LEU A 61 1.44 9.10 -1.72
N CYS A 62 2.27 8.89 -2.75
CA CYS A 62 3.50 8.09 -2.65
C CYS A 62 4.41 8.60 -1.52
N VAL A 63 4.57 9.92 -1.39
CA VAL A 63 5.38 10.51 -0.30
C VAL A 63 4.73 10.19 1.05
N ALA A 64 3.44 10.49 1.21
CA ALA A 64 2.73 10.24 2.47
C ALA A 64 2.79 8.76 2.89
N LEU A 65 2.55 7.84 1.95
CA LEU A 65 2.60 6.40 2.18
C LEU A 65 4.03 5.89 2.46
N ALA A 66 5.06 6.47 1.84
CA ALA A 66 6.44 6.12 2.15
C ALA A 66 6.79 6.44 3.60
N PHE A 67 6.44 7.64 4.07
CA PHE A 67 6.66 8.04 5.46
C PHE A 67 5.83 7.16 6.41
N ALA A 68 4.52 7.02 6.15
CA ALA A 68 3.63 6.17 6.95
C ALA A 68 4.18 4.74 7.09
N PHE A 69 4.62 4.14 5.97
CA PHE A 69 5.17 2.80 5.99
C PHE A 69 6.48 2.71 6.79
N HIS A 70 7.48 3.53 6.45
CA HIS A 70 8.82 3.41 7.04
C HIS A 70 8.91 3.87 8.48
N ARG A 71 8.07 4.84 8.89
CA ARG A 71 8.14 5.44 10.23
C ARG A 71 7.10 4.91 11.21
N ILE A 72 5.96 4.40 10.73
CA ILE A 72 4.87 3.94 11.60
C ILE A 72 4.65 2.43 11.47
N VAL A 73 4.38 1.94 10.26
CA VAL A 73 3.96 0.55 10.03
C VAL A 73 5.14 -0.42 10.21
N LEU A 74 6.24 -0.22 9.47
CA LEU A 74 7.37 -1.14 9.44
C LEU A 74 8.02 -1.35 10.84
N PRO A 75 8.25 -0.31 11.68
CA PRO A 75 8.77 -0.49 13.03
C PRO A 75 7.81 -1.20 14.00
N SER A 76 6.51 -1.21 13.69
CA SER A 76 5.45 -1.80 14.53
C SER A 76 5.01 -3.18 14.03
N LEU A 77 5.35 -3.56 12.80
CA LEU A 77 4.86 -4.76 12.12
C LEU A 77 5.07 -6.05 12.92
N HIS A 78 6.18 -6.16 13.64
CA HIS A 78 6.49 -7.31 14.47
C HIS A 78 5.49 -7.54 15.63
N GLU A 79 4.76 -6.52 16.08
CA GLU A 79 3.73 -6.65 17.12
C GLU A 79 2.45 -7.34 16.62
N PHE A 80 2.27 -7.45 15.31
CA PHE A 80 1.13 -8.11 14.67
C PHE A 80 1.44 -9.53 14.22
N LEU A 81 2.70 -9.97 14.33
CA LEU A 81 3.12 -11.28 13.84
C LEU A 81 3.21 -12.29 15.00
N PRO A 82 2.83 -13.55 14.78
CA PRO A 82 2.97 -14.57 15.80
C PRO A 82 4.45 -14.86 16.08
N GLY A 83 4.74 -15.28 17.32
CA GLY A 83 6.06 -15.78 17.69
C GLY A 83 6.41 -17.13 17.05
N TYR A 84 5.43 -17.81 16.44
CA TYR A 84 5.63 -19.08 15.74
C TYR A 84 6.68 -18.93 14.64
N GLY A 85 7.64 -19.84 14.59
CA GLY A 85 8.74 -19.77 13.62
C GLY A 85 9.65 -18.53 13.77
N ARG A 86 9.53 -17.76 14.85
CA ARG A 86 10.28 -16.51 15.11
C ARG A 86 10.06 -15.43 14.03
N ILE A 87 8.87 -15.41 13.42
CA ILE A 87 8.53 -14.49 12.34
C ILE A 87 8.48 -13.04 12.85
N ASP A 88 7.94 -12.81 14.04
CA ASP A 88 7.99 -11.55 14.77
C ASP A 88 9.44 -11.00 14.89
N ARG A 89 10.38 -11.85 15.32
CA ARG A 89 11.78 -11.49 15.50
C ARG A 89 12.47 -11.21 14.17
N PHE A 90 12.15 -11.99 13.13
CA PHE A 90 12.64 -11.74 11.77
C PHE A 90 12.16 -10.39 11.24
N ALA A 91 10.88 -10.06 11.41
CA ALA A 91 10.33 -8.77 11.01
C ALA A 91 11.02 -7.62 11.75
N LYS A 92 11.18 -7.73 13.08
CA LYS A 92 11.91 -6.74 13.88
C LYS A 92 13.35 -6.56 13.43
N ALA A 93 14.07 -7.65 13.13
CA ALA A 93 15.45 -7.63 12.66
C ALA A 93 15.62 -7.11 11.22
N SER A 94 14.55 -7.13 10.43
CA SER A 94 14.53 -6.70 9.03
C SER A 94 14.27 -5.20 8.86
N VAL A 95 13.89 -4.49 9.94
CA VAL A 95 13.73 -3.04 9.90
C VAL A 95 15.06 -2.38 9.55
N ARG A 96 15.03 -1.44 8.61
CA ARG A 96 16.20 -0.67 8.16
C ARG A 96 15.85 0.81 8.21
N PRO A 97 16.80 1.68 8.61
CA PRO A 97 16.59 3.12 8.54
C PRO A 97 16.28 3.55 7.10
N TRP A 98 15.28 4.42 6.94
CA TRP A 98 14.92 5.03 5.67
C TRP A 98 14.77 6.54 5.87
N LYS A 99 15.43 7.32 5.00
CA LYS A 99 15.45 8.78 5.05
C LYS A 99 15.52 9.37 3.65
N LEU A 100 14.91 10.54 3.49
CA LEU A 100 15.08 11.44 2.34
C LEU A 100 15.69 12.72 2.88
N ALA A 101 17.01 12.74 3.04
CA ALA A 101 17.71 13.79 3.79
C ALA A 101 18.31 14.87 2.90
N SER A 102 18.59 14.54 1.64
CA SER A 102 19.18 15.45 0.66
C SER A 102 18.27 15.66 -0.55
N ALA A 103 18.47 16.76 -1.28
CA ALA A 103 17.79 16.98 -2.57
C ALA A 103 18.03 15.81 -3.55
N SER A 104 19.22 15.20 -3.51
CA SER A 104 19.52 14.02 -4.33
C SER A 104 18.64 12.82 -3.98
N ASP A 105 18.38 12.59 -2.69
CA ASP A 105 17.49 11.49 -2.25
C ASP A 105 16.06 11.71 -2.75
N TRP A 106 15.57 12.95 -2.70
CA TRP A 106 14.24 13.33 -3.21
C TRP A 106 14.13 13.15 -4.72
N ILE A 107 15.13 13.60 -5.48
CA ILE A 107 15.18 13.41 -6.94
C ILE A 107 15.19 11.91 -7.28
N VAL A 108 16.02 11.13 -6.60
CA VAL A 108 16.09 9.67 -6.81
C VAL A 108 14.76 9.02 -6.45
N PHE A 109 14.11 9.42 -5.36
CA PHE A 109 12.81 8.90 -4.97
C PHE A 109 11.73 9.23 -6.01
N PHE A 110 11.67 10.47 -6.48
CA PHE A 110 10.75 10.91 -7.53
C PHE A 110 10.95 10.12 -8.83
N LEU A 111 12.19 10.05 -9.33
CA LEU A 111 12.50 9.31 -10.55
C LEU A 111 12.16 7.82 -10.41
N SER A 112 12.43 7.25 -9.24
CA SER A 112 12.08 5.86 -8.95
C SER A 112 10.57 5.64 -8.94
N ALA A 113 9.80 6.56 -8.34
CA ALA A 113 8.34 6.51 -8.35
C ALA A 113 7.79 6.66 -9.77
N PHE A 114 8.35 7.56 -10.58
CA PHE A 114 7.94 7.74 -11.96
C PHE A 114 8.26 6.50 -12.81
N ILE A 115 9.44 5.90 -12.65
CA ILE A 115 9.80 4.64 -13.31
C ILE A 115 8.84 3.51 -12.90
N GLY A 116 8.49 3.42 -11.61
CA GLY A 116 7.47 2.49 -11.12
C GLY A 116 6.13 2.69 -11.81
N PHE A 117 5.68 3.94 -11.92
CA PHE A 117 4.44 4.32 -12.60
C PHE A 117 4.45 3.92 -14.08
N ILE A 118 5.53 4.22 -14.81
CA ILE A 118 5.69 3.80 -16.21
C ILE A 118 5.69 2.27 -16.33
N SER A 119 6.33 1.56 -15.40
CA SER A 119 6.33 0.09 -15.44
C SER A 119 4.92 -0.49 -15.29
N HIS A 120 4.07 0.14 -14.47
CA HIS A 120 2.67 -0.25 -14.36
C HIS A 120 1.93 -0.04 -15.68
N LEU A 121 2.00 1.16 -16.26
CA LEU A 121 1.35 1.47 -17.53
C LEU A 121 1.83 0.57 -18.67
N PHE A 122 3.13 0.24 -18.66
CA PHE A 122 3.70 -0.69 -19.63
C PHE A 122 2.99 -2.03 -19.54
N LEU A 123 2.93 -2.65 -18.37
CA LEU A 123 2.25 -3.94 -18.17
C LEU A 123 0.76 -3.85 -18.54
N ASP A 124 0.07 -2.80 -18.12
CA ASP A 124 -1.35 -2.61 -18.44
C ASP A 124 -1.61 -2.61 -19.96
N ASN A 125 -0.71 -2.02 -20.75
CA ASN A 125 -0.82 -1.99 -22.20
C ASN A 125 -0.66 -3.36 -22.88
N TRP A 126 -0.09 -4.35 -22.19
CA TRP A 126 0.03 -5.74 -22.65
C TRP A 126 -1.12 -6.64 -22.19
N THR A 127 -1.82 -6.26 -21.13
CA THR A 127 -2.71 -7.17 -20.40
C THR A 127 -4.16 -6.68 -20.32
N HIS A 128 -4.55 -5.66 -21.06
CA HIS A 128 -5.93 -5.17 -21.07
C HIS A 128 -6.43 -5.05 -22.50
N ALA A 129 -7.72 -5.31 -22.72
CA ALA A 129 -8.36 -5.28 -24.05
C ALA A 129 -8.09 -3.99 -24.85
N SER A 130 -8.08 -2.85 -24.15
CA SER A 130 -7.81 -1.51 -24.69
C SER A 130 -6.32 -1.13 -24.67
N GLY A 131 -5.43 -2.02 -24.25
CA GLY A 131 -4.00 -1.78 -24.14
C GLY A 131 -3.34 -1.59 -25.51
N TRP A 132 -2.36 -0.69 -25.60
CA TRP A 132 -1.74 -0.31 -26.85
C TRP A 132 -1.20 -1.50 -27.67
N PHE A 133 -0.59 -2.49 -26.99
CA PHE A 133 -0.04 -3.69 -27.62
C PHE A 133 -1.15 -4.67 -27.98
N VAL A 134 -2.13 -4.88 -27.09
CA VAL A 134 -3.26 -5.79 -27.32
C VAL A 134 -4.06 -5.38 -28.56
N VAL A 135 -4.23 -4.07 -28.79
CA VAL A 135 -4.94 -3.56 -29.97
C VAL A 135 -4.17 -3.75 -31.28
N ARG A 136 -2.84 -3.83 -31.24
CA ARG A 136 -1.98 -3.86 -32.42
C ARG A 136 -1.38 -5.23 -32.75
N LEU A 137 -1.34 -6.13 -31.79
CA LEU A 137 -0.79 -7.49 -31.94
C LEU A 137 -1.94 -8.49 -31.91
N PRO A 138 -2.41 -8.98 -33.07
CA PRO A 138 -3.55 -9.91 -33.13
C PRO A 138 -3.38 -11.17 -32.27
N LEU A 139 -2.12 -11.62 -32.10
CA LEU A 139 -1.79 -12.76 -31.24
C LEU A 139 -2.30 -12.59 -29.80
N LEU A 140 -2.27 -11.37 -29.24
CA LEU A 140 -2.72 -11.11 -27.86
C LEU A 140 -4.25 -11.24 -27.70
N ARG A 141 -5.00 -11.16 -28.79
CA ARG A 141 -6.46 -11.36 -28.82
C ARG A 141 -6.85 -12.77 -29.29
N ALA A 142 -5.86 -13.60 -29.63
CA ALA A 142 -6.14 -14.98 -29.97
C ALA A 142 -6.70 -15.70 -28.74
N THR A 143 -7.75 -16.49 -28.95
CA THR A 143 -8.32 -17.33 -27.89
C THR A 143 -7.45 -18.57 -27.70
N LEU A 144 -7.00 -18.79 -26.47
CA LEU A 144 -6.27 -19.97 -26.05
C LEU A 144 -6.97 -20.55 -24.81
N ALA A 145 -7.26 -21.84 -24.79
CA ALA A 145 -7.91 -22.49 -23.65
C ALA A 145 -9.22 -21.80 -23.17
N GLY A 146 -9.98 -21.19 -24.08
CA GLY A 146 -11.27 -20.55 -23.80
C GLY A 146 -11.20 -19.09 -23.35
N ASP A 147 -10.01 -18.46 -23.35
CA ASP A 147 -9.80 -17.07 -22.93
C ASP A 147 -8.84 -16.34 -23.87
N GLU A 148 -8.86 -15.00 -23.88
CA GLU A 148 -7.95 -14.20 -24.72
C GLU A 148 -6.54 -14.22 -24.13
N LEU A 149 -5.52 -14.34 -24.99
CA LEU A 149 -4.13 -14.48 -24.55
C LEU A 149 -3.66 -13.33 -23.64
N TYR A 150 -4.10 -12.08 -23.89
CA TYR A 150 -3.77 -10.96 -23.01
C TYR A 150 -4.34 -11.13 -21.60
N HIS A 151 -5.50 -11.77 -21.45
CA HIS A 151 -6.15 -12.00 -20.15
C HIS A 151 -5.48 -13.16 -19.41
N ILE A 152 -5.08 -14.22 -20.12
CA ILE A 152 -4.23 -15.28 -19.56
C ILE A 152 -2.89 -14.70 -19.09
N LEU A 153 -2.28 -13.82 -19.88
CA LEU A 153 -1.07 -13.10 -19.51
C LEU A 153 -1.31 -12.21 -18.29
N GLN A 154 -2.44 -11.50 -18.25
CA GLN A 154 -2.88 -10.68 -17.13
C GLN A 154 -2.90 -11.50 -15.83
N LEU A 155 -3.56 -12.66 -15.81
CA LEU A 155 -3.64 -13.54 -14.64
C LEU A 155 -2.29 -14.16 -14.26
N SER A 156 -1.52 -14.60 -15.25
CA SER A 156 -0.22 -15.26 -15.05
C SER A 156 0.80 -14.31 -14.44
N LEU A 157 0.90 -13.08 -14.97
CA LEU A 157 1.79 -12.06 -14.44
C LEU A 157 1.42 -11.65 -13.01
N SER A 158 0.16 -11.76 -12.62
CA SER A 158 -0.24 -11.43 -11.26
C SER A 158 0.06 -12.52 -10.26
N ALA A 159 -0.19 -13.77 -10.64
CA ALA A 159 0.25 -14.92 -9.85
C ALA A 159 1.77 -14.85 -9.61
N LEU A 160 2.56 -14.60 -10.66
CA LEU A 160 4.01 -14.44 -10.57
C LEU A 160 4.42 -13.22 -9.72
N GLY A 161 3.73 -12.09 -9.93
CA GLY A 161 3.96 -10.82 -9.23
C GLY A 161 3.84 -10.92 -7.71
N ILE A 162 3.02 -11.84 -7.21
CA ILE A 162 2.88 -12.12 -5.77
C ILE A 162 3.77 -13.29 -5.34
N ALA A 163 3.75 -14.39 -6.08
CA ALA A 163 4.41 -15.64 -5.70
C ALA A 163 5.93 -15.48 -5.56
N LEU A 164 6.58 -14.74 -6.47
CA LEU A 164 8.03 -14.59 -6.44
C LEU A 164 8.51 -13.73 -5.26
N PRO A 165 7.97 -12.52 -4.98
CA PRO A 165 8.30 -11.79 -3.76
C PRO A 165 8.02 -12.58 -2.48
N ALA A 166 6.90 -13.31 -2.40
CA ALA A 166 6.58 -14.16 -1.27
C ALA A 166 7.61 -15.27 -1.06
N TYR A 167 8.01 -15.96 -2.13
CA TYR A 167 9.05 -16.98 -2.10
C TYR A 167 10.41 -16.42 -1.66
N LEU A 168 10.81 -15.25 -2.18
CA LEU A 168 12.06 -14.60 -1.81
C LEU A 168 12.07 -14.19 -0.33
N LEU A 169 10.94 -13.68 0.18
CA LEU A 169 10.78 -13.34 1.60
C LEU A 169 10.86 -14.60 2.47
N PHE A 170 10.17 -15.67 2.08
CA PHE A 170 10.22 -16.96 2.77
C PHE A 170 11.64 -17.52 2.81
N ARG A 171 12.38 -17.49 1.68
CA ARG A 171 13.77 -17.93 1.61
C ARG A 171 14.67 -17.10 2.53
N LYS A 172 14.51 -15.77 2.56
CA LYS A 172 15.25 -14.89 3.49
C LYS A 172 14.94 -15.23 4.95
N TRP A 173 13.67 -15.45 5.28
CA TRP A 173 13.27 -15.87 6.62
C TRP A 173 13.89 -17.21 7.01
N ARG A 174 13.89 -18.22 6.13
CA ARG A 174 14.50 -19.54 6.40
C ARG A 174 16.01 -19.47 6.61
N ILE A 175 16.72 -18.66 5.82
CA ILE A 175 18.17 -18.44 5.99
C ILE A 175 18.44 -17.77 7.34
N TRP A 176 17.72 -16.69 7.65
CA TRP A 176 17.84 -16.00 8.93
C TRP A 176 17.51 -16.92 10.11
N GLN A 177 16.45 -17.72 9.99
CA GLN A 177 16.03 -18.66 11.01
C GLN A 177 17.14 -19.66 11.33
N ARG A 178 17.80 -20.23 10.30
CA ARG A 178 18.93 -21.16 10.43
C ARG A 178 20.14 -20.52 11.10
N ALA A 179 20.53 -19.33 10.66
CA ALA A 179 21.67 -18.60 11.23
C ALA A 179 21.47 -18.22 12.71
N ASN A 180 20.22 -18.15 13.15
CA ASN A 180 19.86 -17.76 14.51
C ASN A 180 19.39 -18.94 15.38
N GLN A 181 19.48 -20.20 14.90
CA GLN A 181 19.21 -21.41 15.70
C GLN A 181 20.19 -21.45 16.90
N GLY A 182 19.68 -21.67 18.11
CA GLY A 182 20.50 -21.75 19.34
C GLY A 182 20.53 -20.50 20.23
N ARG A 183 20.03 -19.33 19.77
CA ARG A 183 19.82 -18.18 20.67
C ARG A 183 18.58 -18.42 21.54
N SER A 184 18.76 -18.41 22.85
CA SER A 184 17.74 -18.69 23.88
C SER A 184 16.41 -17.99 23.63
N ALA A 185 15.33 -18.68 23.97
CA ALA A 185 13.96 -18.18 23.88
C ALA A 185 13.68 -17.25 25.06
N ASP A 186 13.94 -15.95 24.93
CA ASP A 186 13.42 -15.00 25.92
C ASP A 186 11.89 -15.10 25.97
N ALA A 187 11.39 -15.33 27.19
CA ALA A 187 10.02 -15.71 27.52
C ALA A 187 9.02 -14.61 27.15
N GLY A 188 8.15 -14.90 26.17
CA GLY A 188 7.18 -13.99 25.57
C GLY A 188 5.87 -13.79 26.33
N GLY A 189 5.88 -13.80 27.67
CA GLY A 189 4.66 -13.71 28.48
C GLY A 189 3.85 -12.41 28.29
N SER A 190 4.52 -11.30 27.95
CA SER A 190 3.87 -10.00 27.70
C SER A 190 3.53 -9.72 26.22
N GLY A 191 3.94 -10.61 25.30
CA GLY A 191 3.73 -10.45 23.86
C GLY A 191 2.30 -10.77 23.45
N ILE A 192 1.69 -11.81 24.03
CA ILE A 192 0.36 -12.30 23.64
C ILE A 192 -0.75 -11.29 23.97
N LYS A 193 -0.68 -10.61 25.11
CA LYS A 193 -1.68 -9.59 25.51
C LYS A 193 -1.62 -8.36 24.59
N ARG A 194 -0.41 -7.88 24.27
CA ARG A 194 -0.20 -6.75 23.33
C ARG A 194 -0.63 -7.12 21.92
N PHE A 195 -0.26 -8.31 21.45
CA PHE A 195 -0.68 -8.89 20.19
C PHE A 195 -2.21 -8.86 20.05
N LYS A 196 -2.95 -9.41 21.02
CA LYS A 196 -4.42 -9.42 21.00
C LYS A 196 -5.03 -8.01 20.95
N SER A 197 -4.53 -7.08 21.77
CA SER A 197 -5.03 -5.69 21.80
C SER A 197 -4.79 -4.95 20.47
N ASN A 198 -3.61 -5.12 19.88
CA ASN A 198 -3.27 -4.48 18.60
C ASN A 198 -4.10 -5.06 17.43
N TRP A 199 -4.34 -6.38 17.42
CA TRP A 199 -5.24 -7.01 16.46
C TRP A 199 -6.69 -6.56 16.62
N LEU A 200 -7.17 -6.38 17.85
CA LEU A 200 -8.52 -5.89 18.10
C LEU A 200 -8.72 -4.50 17.50
N LEU A 201 -7.77 -3.58 17.70
CA LEU A 201 -7.86 -2.23 17.12
C LEU A 201 -7.81 -2.26 15.59
N LEU A 202 -6.90 -3.06 15.01
CA LEU A 202 -6.82 -3.25 13.56
C LEU A 202 -8.18 -3.70 13.02
N LEU A 203 -8.71 -4.80 13.55
CA LEU A 203 -9.98 -5.38 13.10
C LEU A 203 -11.16 -4.43 13.31
N ALA A 204 -11.20 -3.70 14.43
CA ALA A 204 -12.27 -2.74 14.70
C ALA A 204 -12.28 -1.59 13.69
N VAL A 205 -11.11 -0.98 13.40
CA VAL A 205 -11.00 0.10 12.41
C VAL A 205 -11.31 -0.40 11.00
N SER A 206 -10.79 -1.59 10.64
CA SER A 206 -11.06 -2.21 9.34
C SER A 206 -12.54 -2.53 9.18
N PHE A 207 -13.19 -3.11 10.19
CA PHE A 207 -14.61 -3.41 10.15
C PHE A 207 -15.45 -2.14 10.03
N ALA A 208 -15.15 -1.10 10.83
CA ALA A 208 -15.88 0.16 10.78
C ALA A 208 -15.80 0.83 9.39
N LEU A 209 -14.61 0.88 8.78
CA LEU A 209 -14.43 1.44 7.44
C LEU A 209 -15.12 0.61 6.36
N PHE A 210 -15.01 -0.72 6.44
CA PHE A 210 -15.65 -1.60 5.47
C PHE A 210 -17.18 -1.52 5.56
N ALA A 211 -17.74 -1.59 6.76
CA ALA A 211 -19.18 -1.42 6.99
C ALA A 211 -19.66 -0.05 6.52
N GLY A 212 -18.93 1.03 6.84
CA GLY A 212 -19.23 2.38 6.36
C GLY A 212 -19.23 2.48 4.84
N LYS A 213 -18.30 1.81 4.16
CA LYS A 213 -18.27 1.73 2.69
C LYS A 213 -19.47 0.95 2.13
N LEU A 214 -19.86 -0.17 2.74
CA LEU A 214 -21.04 -0.94 2.31
C LEU A 214 -22.31 -0.10 2.42
N ILE A 215 -22.52 0.55 3.58
CA ILE A 215 -23.67 1.43 3.83
C ILE A 215 -23.69 2.60 2.82
N SER A 216 -22.55 3.25 2.60
CA SER A 216 -22.44 4.38 1.67
C SER A 216 -22.65 3.98 0.21
N THR A 217 -22.40 2.73 -0.16
CA THR A 217 -22.55 2.28 -1.55
C THR A 217 -24.00 1.93 -1.86
N GLY A 218 -24.77 1.42 -0.88
CA GLY A 218 -26.18 1.07 -1.05
C GLY A 218 -26.44 -0.17 -1.93
N ASP A 219 -25.47 -0.59 -2.74
CA ASP A 219 -25.50 -1.78 -3.59
C ASP A 219 -24.44 -2.80 -3.15
N TYR A 220 -24.91 -3.88 -2.54
CA TYR A 220 -24.08 -4.97 -2.03
C TYR A 220 -23.64 -5.96 -3.11
N MET A 221 -24.14 -5.85 -4.35
CA MET A 221 -23.84 -6.79 -5.43
C MET A 221 -22.60 -6.40 -6.23
N ILE A 222 -22.01 -5.23 -5.96
CA ILE A 222 -20.78 -4.78 -6.60
C ILE A 222 -19.60 -5.62 -6.08
N LEU A 223 -19.26 -6.68 -6.81
CA LEU A 223 -18.15 -7.59 -6.50
C LEU A 223 -16.83 -6.86 -6.23
N GLY A 224 -16.59 -5.76 -6.94
CA GLY A 224 -15.40 -4.93 -6.75
C GLY A 224 -15.27 -4.32 -5.35
N VAL A 225 -16.38 -4.00 -4.68
CA VAL A 225 -16.36 -3.50 -3.29
C VAL A 225 -15.89 -4.60 -2.35
N TRP A 226 -16.37 -5.82 -2.52
CA TRP A 226 -16.00 -6.97 -1.70
C TRP A 226 -14.55 -7.40 -1.84
N ILE A 227 -13.88 -7.01 -2.93
CA ILE A 227 -12.46 -7.27 -3.13
C ILE A 227 -11.60 -6.11 -2.62
N VAL A 228 -11.89 -4.88 -3.07
CA VAL A 228 -11.00 -3.73 -2.83
C VAL A 228 -11.20 -3.13 -1.44
N ALA A 229 -12.44 -3.01 -0.97
CA ALA A 229 -12.75 -2.33 0.28
C ALA A 229 -12.13 -3.03 1.51
N PRO A 230 -12.19 -4.37 1.66
CA PRO A 230 -11.52 -5.05 2.78
C PRO A 230 -10.01 -4.85 2.78
N ILE A 231 -9.37 -4.77 1.60
CA ILE A 231 -7.92 -4.53 1.50
C ILE A 231 -7.59 -3.13 2.02
N THR A 232 -8.23 -2.09 1.50
CA THR A 232 -8.01 -0.71 1.97
C THR A 232 -8.32 -0.60 3.46
N ALA A 233 -9.45 -1.15 3.91
CA ALA A 233 -9.85 -1.12 5.31
C ALA A 233 -8.82 -1.80 6.23
N SER A 234 -8.23 -2.92 5.78
CA SER A 234 -7.15 -3.62 6.49
C SER A 234 -5.87 -2.79 6.55
N LEU A 235 -5.50 -2.10 5.46
CA LEU A 235 -4.32 -1.22 5.43
C LEU A 235 -4.49 -0.01 6.36
N VAL A 236 -5.67 0.61 6.37
CA VAL A 236 -5.96 1.73 7.29
C VAL A 236 -6.01 1.25 8.74
N GLY A 237 -6.61 0.09 9.01
CA GLY A 237 -6.61 -0.53 10.35
C GLY A 237 -5.19 -0.84 10.83
N LEU A 238 -4.35 -1.39 9.95
CA LEU A 238 -2.93 -1.65 10.25
C LEU A 238 -2.17 -0.36 10.54
N PHE A 239 -2.40 0.69 9.75
CA PHE A 239 -1.80 2.00 9.99
C PHE A 239 -2.26 2.59 11.32
N ALA A 240 -3.56 2.59 11.62
CA ALA A 240 -4.12 3.12 12.87
C ALA A 240 -3.57 2.38 14.11
N ALA A 241 -3.55 1.04 14.07
CA ALA A 241 -2.98 0.24 15.15
C ALA A 241 -1.47 0.47 15.30
N SER A 242 -0.74 0.57 14.20
CA SER A 242 0.70 0.90 14.20
C SER A 242 0.97 2.30 14.72
N LEU A 243 0.10 3.26 14.40
CA LEU A 243 0.19 4.65 14.85
C LEU A 243 -0.03 4.75 16.37
N ARG A 244 -0.98 3.98 16.92
CA ARG A 244 -1.16 3.85 18.38
C ARG A 244 0.10 3.32 19.07
N ILE A 245 0.71 2.28 18.50
CA ILE A 245 1.95 1.70 19.03
C ILE A 245 3.08 2.74 19.00
N ALA A 246 3.27 3.39 17.86
CA ALA A 246 4.31 4.40 17.67
C ALA A 246 4.11 5.62 18.59
N SER A 247 2.88 6.12 18.70
CA SER A 247 2.55 7.27 19.53
C SER A 247 2.68 6.97 21.03
N ALA A 248 2.30 5.77 21.49
CA ALA A 248 2.51 5.33 22.86
C ALA A 248 4.00 5.24 23.21
N ARG A 249 4.82 4.66 22.32
CA ARG A 249 6.28 4.60 22.49
C ARG A 249 6.93 5.99 22.56
N ALA A 250 6.35 6.97 21.86
CA ALA A 250 6.85 8.34 21.84
C ALA A 250 6.26 9.24 22.95
N GLY A 251 5.38 8.72 23.82
CA GLY A 251 4.65 9.54 24.81
C GLY A 251 3.68 10.56 24.20
N LYS A 252 3.24 10.34 22.96
CA LYS A 252 2.42 11.24 22.14
C LYS A 252 1.04 10.64 21.81
N GLU A 253 0.46 9.83 22.70
CA GLU A 253 -0.76 9.07 22.45
C GLU A 253 -1.94 9.93 21.95
N ALA A 254 -2.18 11.08 22.59
CA ALA A 254 -3.22 12.01 22.18
C ALA A 254 -3.05 12.46 20.72
N LYS A 255 -1.82 12.76 20.31
CA LYS A 255 -1.51 13.15 18.91
C LYS A 255 -1.75 12.00 17.94
N GLY A 256 -1.48 10.76 18.36
CA GLY A 256 -1.79 9.57 17.57
C GLY A 256 -3.29 9.42 17.30
N TRP A 257 -4.13 9.58 18.34
CA TRP A 257 -5.58 9.54 18.19
C TRP A 257 -6.12 10.68 17.33
N ILE A 258 -5.63 11.91 17.54
CA ILE A 258 -5.97 13.06 16.68
C ILE A 258 -5.67 12.75 15.22
N GLY A 259 -4.52 12.16 14.92
CA GLY A 259 -4.16 11.75 13.57
C GLY A 259 -5.12 10.72 12.96
N ILE A 260 -5.52 9.69 13.72
CA ILE A 260 -6.51 8.70 13.28
C ILE A 260 -7.85 9.38 12.95
N PHE A 261 -8.36 10.22 13.86
CA PHE A 261 -9.63 10.92 13.65
C PHE A 261 -9.55 11.92 12.50
N ALA A 262 -8.42 12.59 12.29
CA ALA A 262 -8.23 13.50 11.16
C ALA A 262 -8.29 12.77 9.81
N ILE A 263 -7.71 11.57 9.71
CA ILE A 263 -7.79 10.73 8.49
C ILE A 263 -9.24 10.31 8.23
N LEU A 264 -9.92 9.78 9.25
CA LEU A 264 -11.33 9.37 9.13
C LEU A 264 -12.23 10.56 8.80
N GLY A 265 -11.98 11.71 9.42
CA GLY A 265 -12.68 12.97 9.18
C GLY A 265 -12.50 13.48 7.75
N ALA A 266 -11.28 13.42 7.19
CA ALA A 266 -11.02 13.80 5.80
C ALA A 266 -11.82 12.91 4.82
N ILE A 267 -11.87 11.59 5.07
CA ILE A 267 -12.67 10.64 4.27
C ILE A 267 -14.16 10.96 4.37
N ALA A 268 -14.67 11.15 5.58
CA ALA A 268 -16.08 11.46 5.82
C ALA A 268 -16.49 12.80 5.19
N LEU A 269 -15.65 13.83 5.31
CA LEU A 269 -15.89 15.15 4.73
C LEU A 269 -15.95 15.09 3.20
N TYR A 270 -15.02 14.38 2.56
CA TYR A 270 -15.08 14.16 1.12
C TYR A 270 -16.37 13.43 0.72
N LYS A 271 -16.76 12.39 1.47
CA LYS A 271 -18.00 11.65 1.19
C LYS A 271 -19.24 12.53 1.29
N LEU A 272 -19.33 13.37 2.31
CA LEU A 272 -20.41 14.34 2.46
C LEU A 272 -20.41 15.34 1.29
N ALA A 273 -19.27 15.93 0.96
CA ALA A 273 -19.15 16.88 -0.15
C ALA A 273 -19.53 16.23 -1.49
N ALA A 274 -19.04 15.02 -1.78
CA ALA A 274 -19.39 14.28 -3.00
C ALA A 274 -20.86 13.87 -3.03
N GLY A 275 -21.50 13.63 -1.88
CA GLY A 275 -22.94 13.37 -1.79
C GLY A 275 -23.79 14.62 -2.08
N LEU A 276 -23.32 15.81 -1.70
CA LEU A 276 -24.01 17.09 -1.92
C LEU A 276 -23.82 17.64 -3.34
N PHE A 277 -22.60 17.55 -3.87
CA PHE A 277 -22.21 18.19 -5.13
C PHE A 277 -22.03 17.19 -6.29
N GLY A 278 -22.05 15.88 -6.02
CA GLY A 278 -21.65 14.88 -7.00
C GLY A 278 -20.13 14.75 -7.15
N PHE A 279 -19.70 13.90 -8.09
CA PHE A 279 -18.27 13.71 -8.36
C PHE A 279 -17.72 14.86 -9.21
N HIS A 280 -16.69 15.54 -8.68
CA HIS A 280 -15.89 16.51 -9.42
C HIS A 280 -14.40 16.19 -9.29
N LEU A 281 -13.66 16.27 -10.41
CA LEU A 281 -12.23 15.95 -10.44
C LEU A 281 -11.40 16.86 -9.52
N TRP A 282 -11.67 18.17 -9.48
CA TRP A 282 -10.95 19.09 -8.61
C TRP A 282 -11.15 18.77 -7.12
N LEU A 283 -12.37 18.36 -6.73
CA LEU A 283 -12.72 18.00 -5.36
C LEU A 283 -12.02 16.69 -4.97
N TRP A 284 -11.91 15.75 -5.91
CA TRP A 284 -11.18 14.49 -5.73
C TRP A 284 -9.68 14.72 -5.55
N ILE A 285 -9.07 15.57 -6.39
CA ILE A 285 -7.66 15.95 -6.27
C ILE A 285 -7.42 16.64 -4.92
N LEU A 286 -8.25 17.61 -4.54
CA LEU A 286 -8.15 18.31 -3.27
C LEU A 286 -8.22 17.34 -2.08
N PHE A 287 -9.16 16.40 -2.11
CA PHE A 287 -9.27 15.37 -1.08
C PHE A 287 -8.00 14.52 -0.97
N ILE A 288 -7.41 14.10 -2.09
CA ILE A 288 -6.17 13.30 -2.08
C ILE A 288 -4.99 14.09 -1.51
N TRP A 289 -4.90 15.39 -1.79
CA TRP A 289 -3.92 16.29 -1.16
C TRP A 289 -4.13 16.40 0.34
N ILE A 290 -5.37 16.64 0.80
CA ILE A 290 -5.71 16.71 2.23
C ILE A 290 -5.35 15.39 2.91
N LEU A 291 -5.75 14.26 2.33
CA LEU A 291 -5.47 12.93 2.87
C LEU A 291 -3.96 12.68 2.97
N SER A 292 -3.21 13.00 1.92
CA SER A 292 -1.74 12.86 1.89
C SER A 292 -1.07 13.74 2.97
N ALA A 293 -1.50 15.00 3.09
CA ALA A 293 -0.98 15.93 4.08
C ALA A 293 -1.28 15.45 5.50
N VAL A 294 -2.51 15.01 5.80
CA VAL A 294 -2.89 14.51 7.13
C VAL A 294 -2.07 13.27 7.50
N ILE A 295 -1.91 12.30 6.58
CA ILE A 295 -1.09 11.10 6.81
C ILE A 295 0.37 11.48 7.10
N LEU A 296 0.94 12.38 6.29
CA LEU A 296 2.32 12.81 6.42
C LEU A 296 2.56 13.59 7.73
N ILE A 297 1.75 14.61 8.02
CA ILE A 297 1.85 15.44 9.22
C ILE A 297 1.70 14.56 10.47
N THR A 298 0.70 13.69 10.49
CA THR A 298 0.48 12.73 11.60
C THR A 298 1.73 11.88 11.81
N THR A 299 2.32 11.38 10.73
CA THR A 299 3.52 10.54 10.80
C THR A 299 4.74 11.30 11.33
N LEU A 300 4.96 12.54 10.89
CA LEU A 300 6.09 13.37 11.31
C LEU A 300 5.97 13.76 12.78
N ILE A 301 4.81 14.25 13.21
CA ILE A 301 4.55 14.70 14.59
C ILE A 301 4.87 13.61 15.63
N ILE A 302 4.57 12.34 15.30
CA ILE A 302 4.89 11.21 16.18
C ILE A 302 6.40 10.94 16.24
N ASN A 303 7.12 11.16 15.14
CA ASN A 303 8.53 10.80 14.97
C ASN A 303 9.53 11.96 15.13
N ASP A 304 9.10 13.18 15.45
CA ASP A 304 9.95 14.39 15.58
C ASP A 304 11.14 14.28 16.57
N ASN A 305 11.28 13.18 17.32
CA ASN A 305 12.36 12.99 18.30
C ASN A 305 13.52 12.09 17.80
N ASN A 306 13.58 11.76 16.49
CA ASN A 306 14.62 10.92 15.88
C ASN A 306 15.26 11.53 14.64
#